data_AF-A0A533YJJ0-F1
#
_entry.id   AF-A0A533YJJ0-F1
#
_cell.length_a   1.000
_cell.length_b   1.000
_cell.length_c   1.000
_cell.angle_alpha   90.00
_cell.angle_beta   90.00
_cell.angle_gamma   90.00
#
_symmetry.space_group_name_H-M   'P 1'
#
loop_
_entity.id
_entity.type
_entity.pdbx_description
1 polymer ?
#
loop_
_entity_poly.entity_id
_entity_poly.type
_entity_poly.pdbx_seq_one_letter_code
_entity_poly.pdbx_strand_id
1 'polypeptide(L)'
;MIEILLVLSTVVAVGALGLMTTMLTPRLMTELGFWMLMVGLMTGVPAGLWYHVVLYRALAHRMTVPPRWWITPVALHPQLAQEDLDRVRPWFRLGGIGFALSLAGGLAAMAGLLLAG
;
A
#
# COMPACT_ATOMS: atom_id res chain seq x y z
N MET A 1 1.03 -24.02 11.15
CA MET A 1 1.93 -22.92 11.64
C MET A 1 1.40 -21.55 11.25
N ILE A 2 0.84 -21.41 10.05
CA ILE A 2 0.17 -20.18 9.59
C ILE A 2 -1.04 -19.86 10.46
N GLU A 3 -1.78 -20.87 10.96
CA GLU A 3 -2.93 -20.65 11.84
C GLU A 3 -2.55 -19.93 13.13
N ILE A 4 -1.43 -20.31 13.75
CA ILE A 4 -0.94 -19.68 14.99
C ILE A 4 -0.53 -18.22 14.71
N LEU A 5 0.14 -17.97 13.59
CA LEU A 5 0.51 -16.63 13.15
C LEU A 5 -0.72 -15.74 12.92
N LEU A 6 -1.77 -16.28 12.29
CA LEU A 6 -3.03 -15.57 12.06
C LEU A 6 -3.76 -15.26 13.38
N VAL A 7 -3.80 -16.21 14.31
CA VAL A 7 -4.41 -15.99 15.62
C VAL A 7 -3.64 -14.93 16.40
N LEU A 8 -2.31 -15.01 16.44
CA LEU A 8 -1.46 -14.01 17.10
C LEU A 8 -1.61 -12.62 16.46
N SER A 9 -1.60 -12.52 15.13
CA SER A 9 -1.81 -11.25 14.45
C SER A 9 -3.18 -10.65 14.74
N THR A 10 -4.22 -11.49 14.86
CA THR A 10 -5.57 -11.04 15.19
C THR A 10 -5.65 -10.54 16.63
N VAL A 11 -5.07 -11.25 17.59
CA VAL A 11 -5.02 -10.82 19.00
C VAL A 11 -4.27 -9.50 19.16
N VAL A 12 -3.12 -9.36 18.50
CA VAL A 12 -2.35 -8.11 18.51
C VAL A 12 -3.13 -6.97 17.86
N ALA A 13 -3.80 -7.22 16.72
CA ALA A 13 -4.60 -6.22 16.03
C ALA A 13 -5.79 -5.75 16.89
N VAL A 14 -6.53 -6.67 17.52
CA VAL A 14 -7.67 -6.36 18.39
C VAL A 14 -7.19 -5.62 19.65
N GLY A 15 -6.08 -6.06 20.26
CA GLY A 15 -5.49 -5.40 21.42
C GLY A 15 -5.02 -3.97 21.09
N ALA A 16 -4.35 -3.78 19.96
CA ALA A 16 -3.92 -2.46 19.48
C ALA A 16 -5.12 -1.55 19.17
N LEU A 17 -6.20 -2.09 18.59
CA LEU A 17 -7.44 -1.35 18.37
C LEU A 17 -8.05 -0.90 19.70
N GLY A 18 -8.19 -1.80 20.68
CA GLY A 18 -8.72 -1.46 22.00
C GLY A 18 -7.86 -0.44 22.77
N LEU A 19 -6.54 -0.49 22.60
CA LEU A 19 -5.62 0.51 23.15
C LEU A 19 -5.79 1.87 22.43
N MET A 20 -5.96 1.86 21.11
CA MET A 20 -6.25 3.08 20.36
C MET A 20 -7.57 3.72 20.78
N THR A 21 -8.64 2.96 21.00
CA THR A 21 -9.94 3.52 21.41
C THR A 21 -9.95 4.12 22.82
N THR A 22 -9.06 3.64 23.70
CA THR A 22 -8.93 4.17 25.07
C THR A 22 -8.02 5.39 25.13
N MET A 23 -7.07 5.54 24.19
CA MET A 23 -6.14 6.67 24.15
C MET A 23 -6.54 7.78 23.17
N LEU A 24 -7.29 7.47 22.12
CA LEU A 24 -7.75 8.42 21.10
C LEU A 24 -9.27 8.54 21.15
N THR A 25 -9.76 9.77 21.32
CA THR A 25 -11.18 10.08 21.14
C THR A 25 -11.62 9.64 19.73
N PRO A 26 -12.83 9.05 19.54
CA PRO A 26 -13.30 8.59 18.24
C PRO A 26 -13.16 9.63 17.12
N ARG A 27 -13.39 10.91 17.45
CA ARG A 27 -13.18 12.06 16.57
C ARG A 27 -11.74 12.21 16.08
N LEU A 28 -10.76 11.97 16.95
CA LEU A 28 -9.33 12.03 16.63
C LEU A 28 -8.90 10.82 15.77
N MET A 29 -9.46 9.64 16.00
CA MET A 29 -9.25 8.47 15.14
C MET A 29 -9.75 8.74 13.71
N THR A 30 -10.93 9.36 13.58
CA THR A 30 -11.48 9.74 12.28
C THR A 30 -10.62 10.75 11.55
N GLU A 31 -10.19 11.83 12.23
CA GLU A 31 -9.40 12.89 11.63
C GLU A 31 -8.00 12.41 11.20
N LEU A 32 -7.29 11.70 12.07
CA LEU A 32 -5.99 11.10 11.74
C LEU A 32 -6.11 10.03 10.65
N GLY A 33 -7.16 9.21 10.70
CA GLY A 33 -7.44 8.20 9.68
C GLY A 33 -7.65 8.82 8.29
N PHE A 34 -8.42 9.91 8.21
CA PHE A 34 -8.61 10.64 6.95
C PHE A 34 -7.33 11.27 6.44
N TRP A 35 -6.53 11.90 7.31
CA TRP A 35 -5.24 12.46 6.92
C TRP A 35 -4.27 11.39 6.40
N MET A 36 -4.16 10.24 7.09
CA MET A 36 -3.37 9.11 6.62
C MET A 36 -3.90 8.54 5.30
N LEU A 37 -5.22 8.38 5.15
CA LEU A 37 -5.83 7.92 3.91
C LEU A 37 -5.48 8.86 2.75
N MET A 38 -5.60 10.17 2.96
CA MET A 38 -5.36 11.18 1.94
C MET A 38 -3.88 11.24 1.54
N VAL A 39 -2.96 11.26 2.51
CA VAL A 39 -1.51 11.23 2.25
C VAL A 39 -1.13 9.92 1.55
N GLY A 40 -1.69 8.79 2.00
CA GLY A 40 -1.45 7.49 1.40
C GLY A 40 -1.90 7.44 -0.06
N LEU A 41 -3.07 7.98 -0.38
CA LEU A 41 -3.59 8.01 -1.74
C LEU A 41 -2.78 8.97 -2.63
N MET A 42 -2.48 10.17 -2.12
CA MET A 42 -1.70 11.17 -2.85
C MET A 42 -0.25 10.75 -3.11
N THR A 43 0.30 9.82 -2.31
CA THR A 43 1.65 9.30 -2.54
C THR A 43 1.63 7.96 -3.27
N GLY A 44 0.76 7.04 -2.86
CA GLY A 44 0.65 5.69 -3.38
C GLY A 44 0.14 5.63 -4.82
N VAL A 45 -0.90 6.41 -5.15
CA VAL A 45 -1.47 6.42 -6.52
C VAL A 45 -0.47 6.98 -7.53
N PRO A 46 0.13 8.17 -7.33
CA PRO A 46 1.12 8.69 -8.27
C PRO A 46 2.37 7.83 -8.35
N ALA A 47 2.86 7.28 -7.23
CA ALA A 47 4.03 6.40 -7.24
C ALA A 47 3.74 5.07 -7.97
N GLY A 48 2.54 4.50 -7.79
CA GLY A 48 2.10 3.29 -8.51
C GLY A 48 1.91 3.53 -10.01
N LEU A 49 1.38 4.68 -10.41
CA LEU A 49 1.28 5.10 -11.82
C LEU A 49 2.68 5.32 -12.42
N TRP A 50 3.55 6.03 -11.71
CA TRP A 50 4.92 6.28 -12.16
C TRP A 50 5.72 4.99 -12.31
N TYR A 51 5.55 4.03 -11.39
CA TYR A 51 6.10 2.69 -11.51
C TYR A 51 5.69 2.02 -12.83
N HIS A 52 4.41 2.08 -13.22
CA HIS A 52 3.96 1.52 -14.50
C HIS A 52 4.58 2.23 -15.70
N VAL A 53 4.72 3.56 -15.66
CA VAL A 53 5.36 4.33 -16.73
C VAL A 53 6.85 3.99 -16.87
N VAL A 54 7.59 3.92 -15.77
CA VAL A 54 9.02 3.57 -15.79
C VAL A 54 9.20 2.12 -16.26
N LEU A 55 8.35 1.20 -15.79
CA LEU A 55 8.37 -0.19 -16.22
C LEU A 55 8.07 -0.32 -17.73
N TYR A 56 7.06 0.39 -18.24
CA TYR A 56 6.73 0.41 -19.66
C TYR A 56 7.89 0.97 -20.50
N ARG A 57 8.52 2.08 -20.06
CA ARG A 57 9.68 2.66 -20.76
C ARG A 57 10.85 1.68 -20.84
N ALA A 58 11.15 0.99 -19.73
CA ALA A 58 12.24 0.02 -19.68
C ALA A 58 11.95 -1.22 -20.56
N LEU A 59 10.71 -1.72 -20.54
CA LEU A 59 10.30 -2.84 -21.39
C LEU A 59 10.29 -2.45 -22.88
N ALA A 60 9.72 -1.30 -23.23
CA ALA A 60 9.63 -0.83 -24.62
C ALA A 60 10.99 -0.56 -25.27
N HIS A 61 12.03 -0.26 -24.48
CA HIS A 61 13.40 -0.14 -24.99
C HIS A 61 14.07 -1.47 -25.30
N ARG A 62 13.60 -2.58 -24.72
CA ARG A 62 14.25 -3.90 -24.84
C ARG A 62 13.44 -4.92 -25.64
N MET A 63 12.12 -4.80 -25.65
CA MET A 63 11.24 -5.77 -26.31
C MET A 63 9.91 -5.14 -26.72
N THR A 64 9.19 -5.80 -27.63
CA THR A 64 7.79 -5.51 -27.91
C THR A 64 6.94 -5.84 -26.67
N VAL A 65 6.30 -4.82 -26.10
CA VAL A 65 5.55 -4.95 -24.85
C VAL A 65 4.28 -5.80 -25.08
N PRO A 66 4.06 -6.90 -24.33
CA PRO A 66 2.88 -7.72 -24.48
C PRO A 66 1.61 -6.94 -24.10
N PRO A 67 0.46 -7.12 -24.78
CA PRO A 67 -0.76 -6.34 -24.54
C PRO A 67 -1.37 -6.46 -23.14
N ARG A 68 -0.88 -7.39 -22.31
CA ARG A 68 -1.31 -7.64 -20.91
C ARG A 68 -0.21 -7.43 -19.87
N TRP A 69 0.86 -6.71 -20.21
CA TRP A 69 2.00 -6.47 -19.33
C TRP A 69 1.64 -5.89 -17.95
N TRP A 70 0.66 -4.99 -17.92
CA TRP A 70 0.10 -4.32 -16.74
C TRP A 70 -0.66 -5.25 -15.77
N ILE A 71 -1.09 -6.44 -16.20
CA ILE A 71 -1.79 -7.41 -15.34
C ILE A 71 -0.80 -8.18 -14.46
N THR A 72 0.38 -8.50 -15.00
CA THR A 72 1.44 -9.26 -14.31
C THR A 72 2.79 -8.56 -14.40
N PRO A 73 2.91 -7.32 -13.88
CA PRO A 73 4.12 -6.51 -14.05
C PRO A 73 5.34 -7.12 -13.33
N VAL A 74 5.13 -7.85 -12.23
CA VAL A 74 6.18 -8.53 -11.46
C VAL A 74 6.77 -9.72 -12.22
N ALA A 75 5.98 -10.39 -13.07
CA ALA A 75 6.47 -11.50 -13.89
C ALA A 75 7.47 -11.04 -14.98
N LEU A 76 7.49 -9.74 -15.27
CA LEU A 76 8.37 -9.11 -16.26
C LEU A 76 9.65 -8.53 -15.62
N HIS A 77 9.75 -8.53 -14.28
CA HIS A 77 10.96 -8.09 -13.58
C HIS A 77 12.22 -8.89 -13.94
N PRO A 78 12.17 -10.24 -14.08
CA PRO A 78 13.34 -11.03 -14.48
C PRO A 78 13.86 -10.72 -15.89
N GLN A 79 13.05 -10.04 -16.73
CA GLN A 79 13.38 -9.71 -18.11
C GLN A 79 14.00 -8.31 -18.23
N LEU A 80 13.99 -7.52 -17.16
CA LEU A 80 14.65 -6.23 -17.07
C LEU A 80 16.13 -6.42 -16.76
N ALA A 81 16.98 -5.57 -17.34
CA ALA A 81 18.35 -5.48 -16.88
C ALA A 81 18.39 -4.98 -15.43
N GLN A 82 19.41 -5.42 -14.70
CA GLN A 82 19.55 -5.14 -13.27
C GLN A 82 19.54 -3.63 -12.95
N GLU A 83 20.12 -2.82 -13.84
CA GLU A 83 20.15 -1.35 -13.79
C GLU A 83 18.75 -0.71 -13.89
N ASP A 84 17.88 -1.28 -14.74
CA ASP A 84 16.50 -0.81 -14.92
C ASP A 84 15.63 -1.24 -13.73
N LEU A 85 15.88 -2.44 -13.21
CA LEU A 85 15.26 -2.99 -12.01
C LEU A 85 15.53 -2.13 -10.76
N ASP A 86 16.76 -1.68 -10.58
CA ASP A 86 17.17 -0.83 -9.45
C ASP A 86 16.51 0.55 -9.50
N ARG A 87 16.18 1.06 -10.69
CA ARG A 87 15.39 2.29 -10.84
C ARG A 87 13.90 2.08 -10.56
N VAL A 88 13.35 0.90 -10.88
CA VAL A 88 11.92 0.58 -10.71
C VAL A 88 11.56 0.21 -9.26
N ARG A 89 12.43 -0.54 -8.58
CA ARG A 89 12.26 -1.02 -7.19
C ARG A 89 11.88 0.05 -6.15
N PRO A 90 12.52 1.25 -6.10
CA PRO A 90 12.15 2.26 -5.13
C PRO A 90 10.72 2.77 -5.35
N TRP A 91 10.31 3.02 -6.59
CA TRP A 91 8.94 3.46 -6.91
C TRP A 91 7.89 2.41 -6.58
N PHE A 92 8.20 1.14 -6.83
CA PHE A 92 7.33 0.03 -6.43
C PHE A 92 7.12 -0.01 -4.91
N ARG A 93 8.20 0.11 -4.13
CA ARG A 93 8.12 0.17 -2.67
C ARG A 93 7.35 1.39 -2.18
N LEU A 94 7.59 2.55 -2.79
CA LEU A 94 6.94 3.79 -2.40
C LEU A 94 5.43 3.76 -2.68
N GLY A 95 5.03 3.20 -3.83
CA GLY A 95 3.63 2.91 -4.15
C GLY A 95 2.99 1.94 -3.17
N GLY A 96 3.69 0.86 -2.82
CA GLY A 96 3.21 -0.12 -1.84
C GLY A 96 3.05 0.46 -0.44
N ILE A 97 4.00 1.29 0.02
CA ILE A 97 3.93 1.98 1.30
C ILE A 97 2.74 2.95 1.31
N GLY A 98 2.57 3.76 0.25
CA GLY A 98 1.44 4.69 0.15
C GLY A 98 0.08 3.96 0.13
N PHE A 99 -0.01 2.82 -0.55
CA PHE A 99 -1.20 1.98 -0.52
C PHE A 99 -1.49 1.40 0.88
N ALA A 100 -0.47 0.85 1.55
CA ALA A 100 -0.62 0.34 2.92
C ALA A 100 -1.04 1.44 3.90
N LEU A 101 -0.47 2.64 3.77
CA LEU A 101 -0.83 3.82 4.55
C LEU A 101 -2.28 4.24 4.29
N SER A 102 -2.73 4.18 3.02
CA SER A 102 -4.12 4.41 2.65
C SER A 102 -5.06 3.43 3.33
N LEU A 103 -4.72 2.13 3.31
CA LEU A 103 -5.52 1.07 3.90
C LEU A 103 -5.63 1.25 5.42
N ALA A 104 -4.51 1.51 6.09
CA ALA A 104 -4.46 1.74 7.53
C ALA A 104 -5.27 2.99 7.92
N GLY A 105 -5.11 4.10 7.18
CA GLY A 105 -5.88 5.33 7.40
C GLY A 105 -7.38 5.13 7.21
N GLY A 106 -7.78 4.43 6.14
CA GLY A 106 -9.18 4.10 5.88
C GLY A 106 -9.81 3.25 6.98
N LEU A 107 -9.11 2.21 7.44
CA LEU A 107 -9.57 1.36 8.54
C LEU A 107 -9.68 2.14 9.86
N ALA A 108 -8.71 3.00 10.16
CA ALA A 108 -8.75 3.86 11.34
C ALA A 108 -9.93 4.86 11.29
N ALA A 109 -10.19 5.45 10.12
CA ALA A 109 -11.31 6.36 9.92
C ALA A 109 -12.67 5.66 10.09
N MET A 110 -12.82 4.47 9.49
CA MET A 110 -14.02 3.64 9.65
C MET A 110 -14.25 3.23 11.10
N ALA A 111 -13.20 2.79 11.80
CA ALA A 111 -13.29 2.44 13.22
C ALA A 111 -13.71 3.65 14.07
N GLY A 112 -13.10 4.82 13.84
CA GLY A 112 -13.49 6.06 14.54
C GLY A 112 -14.95 6.45 14.31
N LEU A 113 -15.45 6.32 13.07
CA LEU A 113 -16.85 6.60 12.73
C LEU A 113 -17.82 5.61 13.38
N LEU A 114 -17.50 4.30 13.33
CA LEU A 114 -18.33 3.24 13.92
C LEU A 114 -18.41 3.32 15.45
N LEU A 115 -17.37 3.85 16.10
CA LEU A 115 -17.31 4.02 17.55
C LEU A 115 -17.87 5.37 18.02
N ALA A 116 -18.04 6.33 17.10
CA ALA A 116 -18.62 7.64 17.39
C ALA A 116 -20.15 7.70 17.19
N GLY A 117 -20.72 6.74 16.46
CA GLY A 117 -22.17 6.58 16.27
C GLY A 117 -22.79 5.70 17.34
#